data_AF-A0A4Q5SKC6-F1
#
_entry.id   AF-A0A4Q5SKC6-F1
#
_cell.length_a   1.000
_cell.length_b   1.000
_cell.length_c   1.000
_cell.angle_alpha   90.00
_cell.angle_beta   90.00
_cell.angle_gamma   90.00
#
_symmetry.space_group_name_H-M   'P 1'
#
loop_
_entity.id
_entity.type
_entity.pdbx_description
1 polymer ?
#
loop_
_entity_poly.entity_id
_entity_poly.type
_entity_poly.pdbx_seq_one_letter_code
_entity_poly.pdbx_strand_id
1 'polypeptide(L)' 'MKYKLLGRSGLKVSELCLGTMGFGTEAGWGADKDTSFA' A
#
# COMPACT_ATOMS: atom_id res chain seq x y z
N MET A 1 0.20 -9.31 15.28
CA MET A 1 -0.39 -8.10 14.65
C MET A 1 -1.77 -7.86 15.23
N LYS A 2 -2.11 -6.62 15.63
CA LYS A 2 -3.43 -6.29 16.19
C LYS A 2 -4.35 -5.75 15.09
N TYR A 3 -5.65 -6.07 15.15
CA TYR A 3 -6.67 -5.58 14.23
C TYR A 3 -7.67 -4.68 14.96
N LYS A 4 -8.17 -3.64 14.29
CA LYS A 4 -9.13 -2.64 14.81
C LYS A 4 -10.31 -2.48 13.87
N LEU A 5 -11.46 -2.04 14.39
CA LEU A 5 -12.62 -1.71 13.57
C LEU A 5 -12.39 -0.36 12.85
N LEU A 6 -12.63 -0.34 11.53
CA LEU A 6 -12.58 0.88 10.73
C LEU A 6 -13.90 1.65 10.87
N GLY A 7 -14.00 2.47 11.93
CA GLY A 7 -15.18 3.29 12.20
C GLY A 7 -16.46 2.46 12.29
N ARG A 8 -17.52 2.91 11.59
CA ARG A 8 -18.84 2.23 11.55
C ARG A 8 -18.98 1.22 10.40
N SER A 9 -17.92 0.95 9.64
CA SER A 9 -17.98 0.04 8.49
C SER A 9 -18.09 -1.44 8.87
N GLY A 10 -17.78 -1.79 10.12
CA GLY A 10 -17.69 -3.18 10.57
C GLY A 10 -16.44 -3.92 10.09
N LEU A 11 -15.58 -3.29 9.28
CA LEU A 11 -14.35 -3.91 8.78
C LEU A 11 -13.28 -3.95 9.86
N LYS A 12 -12.62 -5.11 10.01
CA LYS A 12 -11.42 -5.25 10.84
C LYS A 12 -10.18 -5.03 9.98
N VAL A 13 -9.39 -4.02 10.31
CA VAL A 13 -8.16 -3.64 9.59
C VAL A 13 -6.95 -3.75 10.50
N SER A 14 -5.77 -3.96 9.93
CA SER A 14 -4.52 -3.94 10.67
C SER A 14 -4.17 -2.50 11.07
N GLU A 15 -3.33 -2.32 12.10
CA GLU A 15 -2.86 -0.98 12.51
C GLU A 15 -1.87 -0.35 11.51
N LEU A 16 -1.43 -1.11 10.50
CA LEU A 16 -0.54 -0.66 9.42
C LEU A 16 -1.18 -0.96 8.06
N CYS A 17 -0.82 -0.17 7.05
CA CYS A 17 -1.27 -0.38 5.68
C CYS A 17 -0.08 -0.33 4.73
N LEU A 18 -0.12 -1.15 3.67
CA LEU A 18 0.80 -1.00 2.55
C LEU A 18 0.37 0.21 1.71
N GLY A 19 1.15 1.28 1.77
CA GLY A 19 0.97 2.40 0.85
C GLY A 19 1.48 2.03 -0.54
N THR A 20 0.63 2.16 -1.56
CA THR A 20 0.98 1.85 -2.95
C THR A 20 1.17 3.10 -3.81
N MET A 21 1.31 4.27 -3.19
CA MET A 21 1.60 5.51 -3.90
C MET A 21 2.87 5.32 -4.76
N GLY A 22 3.84 4.56 -4.23
CA GLY A 22 5.08 4.03 -4.82
C GLY A 22 4.96 3.25 -6.14
N PHE A 23 3.80 2.66 -6.39
CA PHE A 23 3.67 1.59 -7.38
C PHE A 23 3.24 2.13 -8.74
N GLY A 24 3.76 1.51 -9.80
CA GLY A 24 3.48 1.92 -11.18
C GLY A 24 4.39 3.06 -11.64
N THR A 25 4.49 3.24 -12.95
CA THR A 25 5.36 4.25 -13.57
C THR A 25 4.61 5.50 -13.99
N GLU A 26 3.28 5.50 -13.89
CA GLU A 26 2.39 6.55 -14.42
C GLU A 26 2.54 7.88 -13.69
N ALA A 27 2.86 7.86 -12.40
CA ALA A 27 3.11 9.05 -11.59
C ALA A 27 4.56 9.58 -11.71
N GLY A 28 5.41 8.94 -12.51
CA GLY A 28 6.78 9.36 -12.77
C GLY A 28 7.79 9.12 -11.64
N TRP A 29 7.38 8.51 -10.52
CA TRP A 29 8.28 8.20 -9.41
C TRP A 29 8.56 6.71 -9.21
N GLY A 30 7.76 5.81 -9.79
CA GLY A 30 7.87 4.38 -9.54
C GLY A 30 8.84 3.71 -10.51
N ALA A 31 9.25 2.48 -10.19
CA ALA A 31 10.17 1.70 -10.99
C ALA A 31 9.40 0.61 -11.78
N ASP A 32 9.78 0.41 -13.04
CA ASP A 32 9.35 -0.75 -13.81
C ASP A 32 10.11 -2.01 -13.35
N LYS A 33 9.76 -3.16 -13.93
CA LYS A 33 10.37 -4.45 -13.58
C LYS A 33 11.90 -4.44 -13.79
N ASP A 34 12.35 -3.85 -14.89
CA ASP A 34 13.76 -3.91 -15.29
C ASP A 34 14.63 -3.02 -14.38
N THR A 35 14.07 -1.88 -13.94
CA THR A 35 14.72 -0.93 -13.01
C THR A 35 14.57 -1.32 -11.54
N SER A 36 13.60 -2.16 -11.18
CA SER A 36 13.32 -2.50 -9.77
C SER A 36 14.39 -3.34 -9.05
N PHE A 37 15.29 -3.99 -9.81
CA PHE A 37 16.37 -4.85 -9.28
C PHE A 37 17.78 -4.36 -9.66
N ALA A 38 17.89 -3.16 -10.25
CA ALA A 38 19.17 -2.56 -10.62
C ALA A 38 19.95 -2.03 -9.40
#